data_AF-A0A6I7WPT2-F1
#
_entry.id   AF-A0A6I7WPT2-F1
#
_cell.length_a   1.000
_cell.length_b   1.000
_cell.length_c   1.000
_cell.angle_alpha   90.00
_cell.angle_beta   90.00
_cell.angle_gamma   90.00
#
_symmetry.space_group_name_H-M   'P 1'
#
loop_
_entity.id
_entity.type
_entity.pdbx_description
1 polymer ?
#
loop_
_entity_poly.entity_id
_entity_poly.type
_entity_poly.pdbx_seq_one_letter_code
_entity_poly.pdbx_strand_id
1 'polypeptide(L)'
;MNNKNKLCLKTIFVSASLALLLSACSDDEPKQQASKVHNPWDHSHDAVVTDVQKHVFEHDFAEQCVEREVSNSINKDNDRKRFAKPCMCIATFMMKDLTAVEAEKFLKENKSTQSLRIRFENAAYHCIQDKQQAKSPQIFNRR
;
A
#
# COMPACT_ATOMS: atom_id res chain seq x y z
N MET A 1 -46.32 -33.96 8.64
CA MET A 1 -44.94 -34.26 8.21
C MET A 1 -44.14 -32.96 8.04
N ASN A 2 -42.93 -32.92 8.60
CA ASN A 2 -41.74 -32.18 8.11
C ASN A 2 -41.72 -30.63 8.03
N ASN A 3 -41.82 -29.91 9.15
CA ASN A 3 -41.35 -28.50 9.19
C ASN A 3 -40.29 -28.18 10.25
N LYS A 4 -40.14 -28.97 11.33
CA LYS A 4 -39.06 -28.77 12.32
C LYS A 4 -37.68 -29.15 11.76
N ASN A 5 -37.64 -30.20 10.94
CA ASN A 5 -36.41 -30.69 10.32
C ASN A 5 -35.86 -29.73 9.25
N LYS A 6 -36.74 -28.96 8.60
CA LYS A 6 -36.33 -27.96 7.58
C LYS A 6 -35.72 -26.71 8.20
N LEU A 7 -36.15 -26.31 9.40
CA LEU A 7 -35.61 -25.14 10.09
C LEU A 7 -34.21 -25.43 10.66
N CYS A 8 -34.03 -26.62 11.25
CA CYS A 8 -32.74 -27.08 11.78
C CYS A 8 -31.69 -27.29 10.67
N LEU A 9 -32.09 -27.80 9.49
CA LEU A 9 -31.18 -27.96 8.35
C LEU A 9 -30.65 -26.62 7.84
N LYS A 10 -31.51 -25.58 7.78
CA LYS A 10 -31.12 -24.26 7.29
C LYS A 10 -30.12 -23.56 8.22
N THR A 11 -30.27 -23.73 9.54
CA THR A 11 -29.33 -23.17 10.52
C THR A 11 -27.95 -23.82 10.47
N ILE A 12 -27.85 -25.10 10.12
CA ILE A 12 -26.57 -25.82 10.00
C ILE A 12 -25.80 -25.38 8.75
N PHE A 13 -26.49 -25.13 7.63
CA PHE A 13 -25.83 -24.68 6.40
C PHE A 13 -25.25 -23.25 6.52
N VAL A 14 -25.90 -22.37 7.27
CA VAL A 14 -25.41 -20.99 7.47
C VAL A 14 -24.17 -20.94 8.37
N SER A 15 -24.07 -21.81 9.39
CA SER A 15 -22.89 -21.87 10.26
C SER A 15 -21.68 -22.54 9.58
N ALA A 16 -21.91 -23.57 8.76
CA ALA A 16 -20.84 -24.23 8.01
C ALA A 16 -20.18 -23.31 6.97
N SER A 17 -20.95 -22.38 6.39
CA SER A 17 -20.44 -21.40 5.42
C SER A 17 -19.50 -20.37 6.04
N LEU A 18 -19.69 -20.03 7.33
CA LEU A 18 -18.89 -19.03 8.03
C LEU A 18 -17.51 -19.58 8.46
N ALA A 19 -17.39 -20.88 8.70
CA ALA A 19 -16.12 -21.52 9.05
C ALA A 19 -15.16 -21.64 7.85
N LEU A 20 -15.68 -21.84 6.63
CA LEU A 20 -14.88 -21.94 5.41
C LEU A 20 -14.27 -20.59 4.97
N LEU A 21 -14.86 -19.46 5.38
CA LEU A 21 -14.31 -18.13 5.10
C LEU A 21 -13.12 -17.76 6.01
N LEU A 22 -12.99 -18.40 7.18
CA LEU A 22 -11.88 -18.14 8.11
C LEU A 22 -10.63 -18.97 7.78
N SER A 23 -10.78 -20.11 7.12
CA SER A 23 -9.64 -20.94 6.68
C SER A 23 -9.07 -20.56 5.31
N ALA A 24 -9.68 -19.60 4.60
CA ALA A 24 -9.20 -19.12 3.30
C ALA A 24 -8.16 -17.98 3.39
N CYS A 25 -7.69 -17.63 4.59
CA CYS A 25 -6.65 -16.62 4.81
C CYS A 25 -5.40 -17.15 5.56
N SER A 26 -5.17 -18.47 5.61
CA SER A 26 -3.90 -19.04 6.11
C SER A 26 -3.32 -19.95 5.03
N ASP A 27 -2.72 -19.34 4.02
CA ASP A 27 -1.84 -20.01 3.06
C ASP A 27 -0.47 -20.22 3.72
N ASP A 28 -0.41 -21.13 4.69
CA ASP A 28 0.82 -21.57 5.35
C ASP A 28 1.33 -22.86 4.68
N GLU A 29 2.25 -22.72 3.74
CA GLU A 29 3.08 -23.84 3.29
C GLU A 29 4.05 -24.27 4.41
N PRO A 30 4.27 -25.59 4.64
CA PRO A 30 5.23 -26.04 5.64
C PRO A 30 6.66 -25.91 5.12
N LYS A 31 7.34 -24.80 5.45
CA LYS A 31 8.80 -24.70 5.27
C LYS A 31 9.53 -25.15 6.54
N GLN A 32 10.07 -26.36 6.49
CA GLN A 32 11.15 -26.77 7.38
C GLN A 32 12.39 -25.93 7.08
N GLN A 33 12.78 -25.03 8.00
CA GLN A 33 14.17 -24.85 8.44
C GLN A 33 14.26 -23.79 9.54
N ALA A 34 14.71 -24.23 10.72
CA ALA A 34 15.16 -23.32 11.76
C ALA A 34 16.48 -22.67 11.32
N SER A 35 16.48 -21.35 11.12
CA SER A 35 17.71 -20.57 11.02
C SER A 35 17.48 -19.15 11.53
N LYS A 36 18.16 -18.82 12.64
CA LYS A 36 18.29 -17.52 13.34
C LYS A 36 17.01 -16.70 13.54
N VAL A 37 16.81 -16.22 14.75
CA VAL A 37 15.82 -15.18 15.08
C VAL A 37 16.14 -13.94 14.22
N HIS A 38 15.56 -13.84 13.03
CA HIS A 38 15.59 -12.66 12.19
C HIS A 38 14.55 -11.71 12.77
N ASN A 39 15.00 -10.69 13.48
CA ASN A 39 14.12 -9.60 13.89
C ASN A 39 13.63 -8.92 12.61
N PRO A 40 12.31 -8.88 12.32
CA PRO A 40 11.78 -8.27 11.10
C PRO A 40 12.06 -6.77 10.97
N TRP A 41 12.56 -6.15 12.05
CA TRP A 41 12.87 -4.74 12.19
C TRP A 41 14.39 -4.46 12.21
N ASP A 42 15.23 -5.50 12.18
CA ASP A 42 16.69 -5.36 12.17
C ASP A 42 17.18 -5.30 10.72
N HIS A 43 17.13 -4.10 10.14
CA HIS A 43 17.56 -3.81 8.78
C HIS A 43 19.08 -3.59 8.66
N SER A 44 19.86 -3.81 9.73
CA SER A 44 21.31 -3.58 9.72
C SER A 44 22.09 -4.56 8.81
N HIS A 45 21.44 -5.66 8.43
CA HIS A 45 22.00 -6.71 7.59
C HIS A 45 21.31 -6.83 6.22
N ASP A 46 20.36 -5.96 5.91
CA ASP A 46 19.64 -6.00 4.65
C ASP A 46 20.55 -5.54 3.50
N ALA A 47 20.37 -6.17 2.34
CA ALA A 47 21.04 -5.73 1.13
C ALA A 47 20.67 -4.26 0.86
N VAL A 48 21.69 -3.43 0.58
CA VAL A 48 21.48 -2.02 0.24
C VAL A 48 20.84 -1.94 -1.14
N VAL A 49 19.73 -1.19 -1.27
CA VAL A 49 19.14 -0.90 -2.58
C VAL A 49 20.14 -0.08 -3.39
N THR A 50 20.50 -0.60 -4.56
CA THR A 50 21.40 0.13 -5.48
C THR A 50 20.74 1.41 -5.98
N ASP A 51 21.52 2.45 -6.29
CA ASP A 51 20.98 3.72 -6.79
C ASP A 51 20.19 3.54 -8.09
N VAL A 52 20.62 2.60 -8.94
CA VAL A 52 19.89 2.22 -10.16
C VAL A 52 18.50 1.69 -9.82
N GLN A 53 18.39 0.78 -8.85
CA GLN A 53 17.09 0.25 -8.42
C GLN A 53 16.20 1.32 -7.78
N LYS A 54 16.77 2.26 -7.02
CA LYS A 54 16.01 3.39 -6.46
C LYS A 54 15.43 4.26 -7.57
N HIS A 55 16.22 4.57 -8.60
CA HIS A 55 15.77 5.39 -9.71
C HIS A 55 14.68 4.71 -10.54
N VAL A 56 14.82 3.41 -10.82
CA VAL A 56 13.77 2.63 -11.50
C VAL A 56 12.51 2.58 -10.64
N PHE A 57 12.64 2.31 -9.34
CA PHE A 57 11.52 2.34 -8.40
C PHE A 57 10.82 3.70 -8.40
N GLU A 58 11.56 4.81 -8.36
CA GLU A 58 10.98 6.15 -8.34
C GLU A 58 10.10 6.42 -9.56
N HIS A 59 10.60 6.09 -10.75
CA HIS A 59 9.88 6.32 -11.99
C HIS A 59 8.67 5.38 -12.13
N ASP A 60 8.85 4.08 -11.91
CA ASP A 60 7.79 3.08 -12.04
C ASP A 60 6.68 3.32 -11.01
N PHE A 61 7.06 3.67 -9.78
CA PHE A 61 6.11 4.01 -8.73
C PHE A 61 5.32 5.28 -9.07
N ALA A 62 6.00 6.32 -9.53
CA ALA A 62 5.33 7.57 -9.93
C ALA A 62 4.35 7.34 -11.08
N GLU A 63 4.71 6.51 -12.07
CA GLU A 63 3.83 6.16 -13.17
C GLU A 63 2.59 5.39 -12.70
N GLN A 64 2.77 4.33 -11.90
CA GLN A 64 1.64 3.58 -11.33
C GLN A 64 0.72 4.44 -10.47
N CYS A 65 1.29 5.40 -9.73
CA CYS A 65 0.51 6.39 -8.98
C CYS A 65 -0.36 7.23 -9.91
N VAL A 66 0.23 7.79 -10.98
CA VAL A 66 -0.53 8.60 -11.94
C VAL A 66 -1.61 7.78 -12.63
N GLU A 67 -1.30 6.55 -13.06
CA GLU A 67 -2.27 5.64 -13.70
C GLU A 67 -3.46 5.33 -12.81
N ARG A 68 -3.22 5.11 -11.51
CA ARG A 68 -4.28 4.90 -10.52
C ARG A 68 -5.20 6.11 -10.42
N GLU A 69 -4.64 7.31 -10.32
CA GLU A 69 -5.41 8.55 -10.17
C GLU A 69 -6.21 8.89 -11.44
N VAL A 70 -5.67 8.63 -12.63
CA VAL A 70 -6.37 8.91 -13.90
C VAL A 70 -7.28 7.79 -14.39
N SER A 71 -7.26 6.62 -13.74
CA SER A 71 -8.01 5.43 -14.15
C SER A 71 -9.49 5.71 -14.40
N ASN A 72 -10.10 6.51 -13.53
CA ASN A 72 -11.51 6.90 -13.57
C ASN A 72 -11.73 8.35 -14.04
N SER A 73 -10.70 9.02 -14.56
CA SER A 73 -10.82 10.40 -15.05
C SER A 73 -11.48 10.45 -16.44
N ILE A 74 -12.31 11.48 -16.63
CA ILE A 74 -12.89 11.85 -17.94
C ILE A 74 -11.86 12.60 -18.80
N ASN A 75 -10.98 13.40 -18.17
CA ASN A 75 -9.95 14.21 -18.86
C ASN A 75 -8.54 13.72 -18.51
N LYS A 76 -8.21 12.52 -19.02
CA LYS A 76 -6.98 11.80 -18.69
C LYS A 76 -5.71 12.60 -18.98
N ASP A 77 -5.68 13.37 -20.07
CA ASP A 77 -4.47 14.11 -20.46
C ASP A 77 -4.18 15.30 -19.53
N ASN A 78 -5.22 16.01 -19.09
CA ASN A 78 -5.05 17.10 -18.12
C ASN A 78 -4.71 16.55 -16.74
N ASP A 79 -5.44 15.52 -16.29
CA ASP A 79 -5.24 14.93 -14.98
C ASP A 79 -3.89 14.23 -14.86
N ARG A 80 -3.39 13.58 -15.93
CA ARG A 80 -2.03 13.00 -15.95
C ARG A 80 -0.99 14.07 -15.62
N LYS A 81 -1.08 15.26 -16.21
CA LYS A 81 -0.18 16.39 -15.93
C LYS A 81 -0.35 16.91 -14.50
N ARG A 82 -1.58 16.94 -14.00
CA ARG A 82 -1.91 17.37 -12.64
C ARG A 82 -1.31 16.43 -11.58
N PHE A 83 -1.41 15.12 -11.80
CA PHE A 83 -0.95 14.11 -10.85
C PHE A 83 0.54 13.76 -10.98
N ALA A 84 1.17 14.05 -12.12
CA ALA A 84 2.60 13.78 -12.32
C ALA A 84 3.49 14.38 -11.22
N LYS A 85 3.28 15.65 -10.86
CA LYS A 85 4.08 16.34 -9.83
C LYS A 85 3.89 15.76 -8.42
N PRO A 86 2.67 15.58 -7.88
CA PRO A 86 2.50 14.98 -6.56
C PRO A 86 2.95 13.51 -6.53
N CYS A 87 2.66 12.70 -7.56
CA CYS A 87 3.11 11.32 -7.61
C CYS A 87 4.64 11.20 -7.63
N MET A 88 5.34 12.09 -8.35
CA MET A 88 6.80 12.13 -8.31
C MET A 88 7.32 12.50 -6.93
N CYS A 89 6.74 13.50 -6.25
CA CYS A 89 7.12 13.85 -4.88
C CYS A 89 6.98 12.65 -3.92
N ILE A 90 5.88 11.91 -4.04
CA ILE A 90 5.61 10.73 -3.22
C ILE A 90 6.67 9.66 -3.49
N ALA A 91 6.96 9.37 -4.76
CA ALA A 91 7.97 8.40 -5.14
C ALA A 91 9.35 8.76 -4.57
N THR A 92 9.74 10.04 -4.67
CA THR A 92 11.00 10.53 -4.10
C THR A 92 11.05 10.36 -2.59
N PHE A 93 9.95 10.63 -1.89
CA PHE A 93 9.86 10.44 -0.45
C PHE A 93 10.02 8.96 -0.06
N MET A 94 9.42 8.06 -0.84
CA MET A 94 9.47 6.62 -0.58
C MET A 94 10.87 6.03 -0.76
N MET A 95 11.75 6.63 -1.57
CA MET A 95 13.14 6.16 -1.72
C MET A 95 13.99 6.26 -0.45
N LYS A 96 13.63 7.14 0.50
CA LYS A 96 14.48 7.44 1.67
C LYS A 96 14.80 6.22 2.54
N ASP A 97 13.77 5.43 2.83
CA ASP A 97 13.87 4.21 3.65
C ASP A 97 13.43 2.97 2.85
N LEU A 98 13.59 3.00 1.52
CA LEU A 98 13.27 1.85 0.68
C LEU A 98 14.26 0.71 0.97
N THR A 99 13.74 -0.46 1.32
CA THR A 99 14.55 -1.67 1.53
C THR A 99 14.70 -2.46 0.24
N ALA A 100 15.76 -3.28 0.11
CA ALA A 100 15.94 -4.13 -1.07
C ALA A 100 14.80 -5.12 -1.29
N VAL A 101 14.23 -5.63 -0.19
CA VAL A 101 13.08 -6.55 -0.26
C VAL A 101 11.83 -5.83 -0.78
N GLU A 102 11.59 -4.59 -0.35
CA GLU A 102 10.47 -3.79 -0.85
C GLU A 102 10.64 -3.41 -2.32
N ALA A 103 11.84 -2.95 -2.70
CA ALA A 103 12.17 -2.60 -4.08
C ALA A 103 12.04 -3.82 -5.00
N GLU A 104 12.53 -4.98 -4.58
CA GLU A 104 12.43 -6.21 -5.36
C GLU A 104 10.99 -6.69 -5.51
N LYS A 105 10.21 -6.71 -4.43
CA LYS A 105 8.79 -7.09 -4.49
C LYS A 105 7.98 -6.15 -5.38
N PHE A 106 8.30 -4.86 -5.35
CA PHE A 106 7.64 -3.89 -6.22
C PHE A 106 8.06 -4.08 -7.69
N LEU A 107 9.36 -4.07 -7.98
CA LEU A 107 9.89 -4.06 -9.34
C LEU A 107 9.77 -5.41 -10.06
N LYS A 108 9.99 -6.53 -9.36
CA LYS A 108 9.97 -7.87 -9.98
C LYS A 108 8.63 -8.57 -9.82
N GLU A 109 8.01 -8.46 -8.65
CA GLU A 109 6.78 -9.19 -8.35
C GLU A 109 5.51 -8.35 -8.58
N ASN A 110 5.63 -7.05 -8.88
CA ASN A 110 4.51 -6.11 -8.97
C ASN A 110 3.60 -6.15 -7.73
N LYS A 111 4.19 -6.41 -6.54
CA LYS A 111 3.46 -6.49 -5.27
C LYS A 111 3.72 -5.26 -4.42
N SER A 112 2.64 -4.60 -4.01
CA SER A 112 2.68 -3.57 -2.98
C SER A 112 2.66 -4.23 -1.60
N THR A 113 3.74 -4.09 -0.83
CA THR A 113 3.76 -4.52 0.58
C THR A 113 2.89 -3.60 1.45
N GLN A 114 2.50 -4.08 2.63
CA GLN A 114 1.76 -3.25 3.59
C GLN A 114 2.62 -2.10 4.12
N SER A 115 3.93 -2.32 4.30
CA SER A 115 4.88 -1.28 4.67
C SER A 115 4.95 -0.17 3.60
N LEU A 116 5.01 -0.53 2.31
CA LEU A 116 4.95 0.43 1.21
C LEU A 116 3.67 1.26 1.22
N ARG A 117 2.51 0.65 1.54
CA ARG A 117 1.23 1.37 1.67
C ARG A 117 1.24 2.39 2.80
N ILE A 118 1.70 2.00 3.99
CA ILE A 118 1.78 2.92 5.14
C ILE A 118 2.71 4.10 4.82
N ARG A 119 3.84 3.82 4.17
CA ARG A 119 4.80 4.86 3.76
C ARG A 119 4.23 5.76 2.67
N PHE A 120 3.45 5.21 1.73
CA PHE A 120 2.72 5.99 0.74
C PHE A 120 1.76 6.99 1.39
N GLU A 121 0.98 6.58 2.39
CA GLU A 121 0.04 7.48 3.09
C GLU A 121 0.76 8.64 3.78
N ASN A 122 1.90 8.35 4.43
CA ASN A 122 2.75 9.37 5.02
C ASN A 122 3.37 10.31 3.96
N ALA A 123 3.88 9.75 2.87
CA ALA A 123 4.43 10.52 1.74
C ALA A 123 3.36 11.42 1.09
N ALA A 124 2.15 10.90 0.91
CA ALA A 124 1.02 11.64 0.36
C ALA A 124 0.62 12.81 1.27
N TYR A 125 0.60 12.59 2.59
CA TYR A 125 0.42 13.66 3.57
C TYR A 125 1.45 14.77 3.35
N HIS A 126 2.74 14.44 3.30
CA HIS A 126 3.81 15.42 3.07
C HIS A 126 3.72 16.13 1.71
N CYS A 127 3.48 15.40 0.64
CA CYS A 127 3.54 15.94 -0.71
C CYS A 127 2.29 16.73 -1.13
N ILE A 128 1.13 16.42 -0.55
CA ILE A 128 -0.16 17.03 -0.92
C ILE A 128 -0.57 18.08 0.11
N GLN A 129 -0.35 17.84 1.41
CA GLN A 129 -0.87 18.73 2.46
C GLN A 129 0.00 19.95 2.78
N ASP A 130 1.32 19.95 2.51
CA ASP A 130 2.16 21.13 2.73
C ASP A 130 1.71 22.35 1.91
N LYS A 131 0.92 22.14 0.85
CA LYS A 131 0.30 23.20 0.06
C LYS A 131 -1.05 23.69 0.60
N GLN A 132 -1.65 22.94 1.52
CA GLN A 132 -2.97 23.21 2.10
C GLN A 132 -2.92 23.60 3.57
N GLN A 133 -1.74 23.85 4.17
CA GLN A 133 -1.70 24.51 5.48
C GLN A 133 -2.49 25.81 5.38
N ALA A 134 -3.71 25.78 5.93
CA ALA A 134 -4.58 26.92 5.95
C ALA A 134 -3.81 28.03 6.67
N LYS A 135 -3.53 29.13 5.95
CA LYS A 135 -3.00 30.33 6.60
C LYS A 135 -3.92 30.61 7.77
N SER A 136 -3.35 30.70 8.98
CA SER A 136 -4.14 31.03 10.16
C SER A 136 -4.97 32.27 9.84
N PRO A 137 -6.29 32.27 10.14
CA PRO A 137 -7.12 33.41 9.85
C PRO A 137 -6.49 34.62 10.57
N GLN A 138 -6.11 35.64 9.82
CA GLN A 138 -5.65 36.90 10.38
C GLN A 138 -6.87 37.66 10.90
N ILE A 139 -7.37 37.23 12.06
CA ILE A 139 -8.57 37.81 12.70
C ILE A 139 -8.29 39.26 13.15
N PHE A 140 -7.02 39.64 13.29
CA PHE A 140 -6.62 40.99 13.69
C PHE A 140 -5.60 41.59 12.72
N ASN A 141 -6.07 42.17 11.62
CA ASN A 141 -5.31 43.21 10.94
C ASN A 141 -5.26 44.42 11.86
N ARG A 142 -4.13 44.66 12.53
CA ARG A 142 -3.89 45.91 13.25
C ARG A 142 -3.93 47.05 12.22
N ARG A 143 -4.89 47.94 12.41
CA ARG A 143 -5.00 49.24 11.73
C ARG A 143 -3.83 50.14 12.12
#